data_AF-A0A926RZT9-F1
#
_entry.id   AF-A0A926RZT9-F1
#
_cell.length_a   1.000
_cell.length_b   1.000
_cell.length_c   1.000
_cell.angle_alpha   90.00
_cell.angle_beta   90.00
_cell.angle_gamma   90.00
#
_symmetry.space_group_name_H-M   'P 1'
#
loop_
_entity.id
_entity.type
_entity.pdbx_description
1 polymer ?
#
loop_
_entity_poly.entity_id
_entity_poly.type
_entity_poly.pdbx_seq_one_letter_code
_entity_poly.pdbx_strand_id
1 'polypeptide(L)'
;MTLSTQFYTMLAMVGMGSWLGAALDTYGRFLQRPKRARWLVFINDIFFWALQGLLFFYSLLMVNEGEFRVYILLAVLCGFAAYQSLIKKIYLWILEKAIQITIQTYRLFLKIGRILLINPVYWIFQMIFLLILGILKFLWNILIWLFKFVFSFVKILLKPLVLIGKLLVFLIPKSWRNRITQIYKKIAGFLIKRKNVLDKLSSWYTRLWKKK
;
A
#
# COMPACT_ATOMS: atom_id res chain seq x y z
N MET A 1 -45.04 -25.94 -43.67
CA MET A 1 -44.96 -25.43 -42.27
C MET A 1 -46.26 -25.69 -41.53
N THR A 2 -46.20 -26.19 -40.30
CA THR A 2 -47.37 -26.29 -39.41
C THR A 2 -47.53 -25.00 -38.60
N LEU A 3 -48.75 -24.70 -38.11
CA LEU A 3 -48.99 -23.52 -37.27
C LEU A 3 -48.06 -23.47 -36.04
N SER A 4 -47.78 -24.63 -35.45
CA SER A 4 -46.85 -24.77 -34.33
C SER A 4 -45.44 -24.30 -34.67
N THR A 5 -44.90 -24.68 -35.83
CA THR A 5 -43.57 -24.21 -36.28
C THR A 5 -43.51 -22.69 -36.46
N GLN A 6 -44.60 -22.07 -36.89
CA GLN A 6 -44.67 -20.61 -37.02
C GLN A 6 -44.66 -19.92 -35.65
N PHE A 7 -45.42 -20.42 -34.68
CA PHE A 7 -45.38 -19.88 -33.32
C PHE A 7 -44.00 -20.03 -32.67
N TYR A 8 -43.35 -21.20 -32.81
CA TYR A 8 -41.99 -21.40 -32.33
C TYR A 8 -41.00 -20.43 -32.99
N THR A 9 -41.13 -20.23 -34.30
CA THR A 9 -40.31 -19.25 -35.03
C THR A 9 -40.52 -17.85 -34.47
N MET A 10 -41.76 -17.40 -34.29
CA MET A 10 -42.04 -16.07 -33.74
C MET A 10 -41.46 -15.89 -32.34
N LEU A 11 -41.61 -16.88 -31.46
CA LEU A 11 -41.10 -16.82 -30.09
C LEU A 11 -39.56 -16.81 -30.07
N ALA A 12 -38.92 -17.64 -30.89
CA ALA A 12 -37.47 -17.64 -31.06
C ALA A 12 -36.95 -16.27 -31.55
N MET A 13 -37.67 -15.64 -32.49
CA MET A 13 -37.29 -14.34 -33.04
C MET A 13 -37.50 -13.19 -32.04
N VAL A 14 -38.54 -13.25 -31.22
CA VAL A 14 -38.72 -12.37 -30.05
C VAL A 14 -37.56 -12.54 -29.05
N GLY A 15 -37.17 -13.79 -28.79
CA GLY A 15 -36.01 -14.12 -27.95
C GLY A 15 -34.72 -13.54 -28.52
N MET A 16 -34.50 -13.68 -29.83
CA MET A 16 -33.32 -13.14 -30.51
C MET A 16 -33.30 -11.61 -30.54
N GLY A 17 -34.46 -10.96 -30.70
CA GLY A 17 -34.58 -9.50 -30.55
C GLY A 17 -34.26 -9.03 -29.13
N SER A 18 -34.70 -9.78 -28.13
CA SER A 18 -34.38 -9.50 -26.72
C SER A 18 -32.88 -9.70 -26.44
N TRP A 19 -32.30 -10.77 -26.98
CA TRP A 19 -30.85 -11.04 -26.93
C TRP A 19 -30.04 -9.92 -27.57
N LEU A 20 -30.45 -9.43 -28.74
CA LEU A 20 -29.78 -8.32 -29.42
C LEU A 20 -29.78 -7.05 -28.56
N GLY A 21 -30.89 -6.76 -27.88
CA GLY A 21 -30.97 -5.66 -26.92
C GLY A 21 -30.00 -5.82 -25.74
N ALA A 22 -29.98 -7.01 -25.14
CA ALA A 22 -29.04 -7.33 -24.06
C ALA A 22 -27.58 -7.19 -24.53
N ALA A 23 -27.24 -7.79 -25.67
CA ALA A 23 -25.91 -7.79 -26.24
C ALA A 23 -25.41 -6.37 -26.57
N LEU A 24 -26.28 -5.49 -27.08
CA LEU A 24 -25.96 -4.08 -27.32
C LEU A 24 -25.64 -3.33 -26.02
N ASP A 25 -26.44 -3.54 -24.97
CA ASP A 25 -26.19 -2.91 -23.67
C ASP A 25 -24.88 -3.45 -23.04
N THR A 26 -24.61 -4.76 -23.15
CA THR A 26 -23.32 -5.36 -22.71
C THR A 26 -22.16 -4.72 -23.46
N TYR A 27 -22.25 -4.71 -24.79
CA TYR A 27 -21.20 -4.23 -25.68
C TYR A 27 -20.90 -2.75 -25.43
N GLY A 28 -21.93 -1.92 -25.29
CA GLY A 28 -21.78 -0.51 -24.94
C GLY A 28 -21.04 -0.29 -23.62
N ARG A 29 -21.32 -1.11 -22.60
CA ARG A 29 -20.71 -0.99 -21.27
C ARG A 29 -19.23 -1.41 -21.25
N PHE A 30 -18.84 -2.43 -22.02
CA PHE A 30 -17.44 -2.89 -22.11
C PHE A 30 -16.59 -2.04 -23.06
N LEU A 31 -17.14 -1.57 -24.18
CA LEU A 31 -16.35 -0.85 -25.18
C LEU A 31 -15.91 0.53 -24.70
N GLN A 32 -16.73 1.20 -23.89
CA GLN A 32 -16.52 2.58 -23.39
C GLN A 32 -16.06 3.53 -24.51
N ARG A 33 -16.93 3.67 -25.53
CA ARG A 33 -16.70 4.42 -26.79
C ARG A 33 -15.82 5.68 -26.68
N PRO A 34 -16.04 6.64 -25.75
CA PRO A 34 -15.24 7.86 -25.71
C PRO A 34 -13.77 7.67 -25.29
N LYS A 35 -13.42 6.54 -24.65
CA LYS A 35 -12.06 6.28 -24.15
C LYS A 35 -11.20 5.46 -25.10
N ARG A 36 -11.79 4.89 -26.16
CA ARG A 36 -11.13 3.90 -27.03
C ARG A 36 -10.83 4.51 -28.40
N ALA A 37 -9.71 4.11 -29.00
CA ALA A 37 -9.33 4.55 -30.34
C ALA A 37 -10.41 4.21 -31.37
N ARG A 38 -10.71 5.16 -32.26
CA ARG A 38 -11.81 5.07 -33.24
C ARG A 38 -11.70 3.83 -34.15
N TRP A 39 -10.48 3.48 -34.58
CA TRP A 39 -10.23 2.27 -35.37
C TRP A 39 -10.59 0.97 -34.64
N LEU A 40 -10.28 0.89 -33.34
CA LEU A 40 -10.60 -0.29 -32.54
C LEU A 40 -12.10 -0.41 -32.31
N VAL A 41 -12.82 0.70 -32.12
CA VAL A 41 -14.29 0.72 -32.05
C VAL A 41 -14.88 0.20 -33.36
N PHE A 42 -14.41 0.69 -34.50
CA PHE A 42 -14.88 0.27 -35.82
C PHE A 42 -14.71 -1.24 -36.06
N ILE A 43 -13.52 -1.79 -35.77
CA ILE A 43 -13.27 -3.23 -35.92
C ILE A 43 -14.20 -4.04 -35.01
N ASN A 44 -14.35 -3.63 -33.75
CA ASN A 44 -15.25 -4.32 -32.82
C ASN A 44 -16.72 -4.20 -33.24
N ASP A 45 -17.16 -3.09 -33.83
CA ASP A 45 -18.52 -2.93 -34.33
C ASP A 45 -18.77 -3.91 -35.50
N ILE A 46 -17.81 -4.07 -36.41
CA ILE A 46 -17.90 -5.06 -37.50
C ILE A 46 -18.04 -6.47 -36.94
N PHE A 47 -17.16 -6.88 -36.02
CA PHE A 47 -17.22 -8.21 -35.41
C PHE A 47 -18.51 -8.43 -34.64
N PHE A 48 -19.00 -7.41 -33.93
CA PHE A 48 -20.25 -7.49 -33.20
C PHE A 48 -21.42 -7.75 -34.15
N TRP A 49 -21.59 -6.94 -35.19
CA TRP A 49 -22.69 -7.11 -36.14
C TRP A 49 -22.58 -8.39 -36.96
N ALA A 50 -21.37 -8.81 -37.33
CA ALA A 50 -21.14 -10.08 -37.98
C ALA A 50 -21.59 -11.25 -37.08
N LEU A 51 -21.19 -11.24 -35.81
CA LEU A 51 -21.57 -12.27 -34.84
C LEU A 51 -23.08 -12.28 -34.58
N GLN A 52 -23.71 -11.11 -34.40
CA GLN A 52 -25.17 -11.04 -34.21
C GLN A 52 -25.94 -11.50 -35.46
N GLY A 53 -25.47 -11.14 -36.65
CA GLY A 53 -26.05 -11.59 -37.92
C GLY A 53 -25.94 -13.11 -38.09
N LEU A 54 -24.78 -13.69 -37.76
CA LEU A 54 -24.58 -15.15 -37.78
C LEU A 54 -25.48 -15.85 -36.76
N LEU A 55 -25.57 -15.36 -35.53
CA LEU A 55 -26.47 -15.92 -34.51
C LEU A 55 -27.94 -15.83 -34.94
N PHE A 56 -28.34 -14.70 -35.51
CA PHE A 56 -29.69 -14.48 -36.03
C PHE A 56 -30.01 -15.49 -37.12
N PHE A 57 -29.15 -15.61 -38.13
CA PHE A 57 -29.34 -16.54 -39.24
C PHE A 57 -29.30 -18.00 -38.78
N TYR A 58 -28.40 -18.35 -37.85
CA TYR A 58 -28.32 -19.68 -37.26
C TYR A 58 -29.61 -20.05 -36.52
N SER A 59 -30.15 -19.15 -35.70
CA SER A 59 -31.44 -19.36 -35.02
C SER A 59 -32.58 -19.55 -36.03
N LEU A 60 -32.57 -18.77 -37.11
CA LEU A 60 -33.58 -18.85 -38.17
C LEU A 60 -33.47 -20.14 -38.98
N LEU A 61 -32.26 -20.63 -39.23
CA LEU A 61 -31.98 -21.92 -39.87
C LEU A 61 -32.49 -23.08 -39.01
N MET A 62 -32.26 -23.03 -37.70
CA MET A 62 -32.66 -24.08 -36.76
C MET A 62 -34.19 -24.20 -36.61
N VAL A 63 -34.91 -23.08 -36.63
CA VAL A 63 -36.36 -23.07 -36.32
C VAL A 63 -37.24 -23.02 -37.58
N ASN A 64 -36.74 -22.44 -38.67
CA ASN A 64 -37.53 -22.14 -39.87
C ASN A 64 -36.78 -22.46 -41.17
N GLU A 65 -35.74 -23.29 -41.12
CA GLU A 65 -34.91 -23.67 -42.29
C GLU A 65 -34.33 -22.49 -43.09
N GLY A 66 -34.25 -21.30 -42.48
CA GLY A 66 -33.72 -20.11 -43.13
C GLY A 66 -34.76 -19.31 -43.94
N GLU A 67 -36.06 -19.65 -43.89
CA GLU A 67 -37.09 -18.90 -44.60
C GLU A 67 -37.28 -17.49 -44.03
N PHE A 68 -36.84 -16.48 -44.77
CA PHE A 68 -37.00 -15.09 -44.36
C PHE A 68 -38.38 -14.54 -44.76
N ARG A 69 -39.14 -14.08 -43.76
CA ARG A 69 -40.51 -13.55 -43.93
C ARG A 69 -40.69 -12.27 -43.12
N VAL A 70 -41.55 -11.36 -43.57
CA VAL A 70 -41.71 -10.02 -42.96
C VAL A 70 -42.13 -10.08 -41.49
N TYR A 71 -42.98 -11.02 -41.09
CA TYR A 71 -43.40 -11.16 -39.69
C TYR A 71 -42.26 -11.56 -38.74
N ILE A 72 -41.18 -12.17 -39.24
CA ILE A 72 -39.98 -12.49 -38.45
C ILE A 72 -39.30 -11.19 -38.03
N LEU A 73 -39.19 -10.22 -38.93
CA LEU A 73 -38.64 -8.91 -38.62
C LEU A 73 -39.48 -8.18 -37.56
N LEU A 74 -40.82 -8.25 -37.68
CA LEU A 74 -41.72 -7.71 -36.67
C LEU A 74 -41.55 -8.41 -35.30
N ALA A 75 -41.38 -9.73 -35.28
CA ALA A 75 -41.14 -10.48 -34.05
C ALA A 75 -39.82 -10.07 -33.38
N VAL A 76 -38.75 -9.87 -34.15
CA VAL A 76 -37.47 -9.36 -33.63
C VAL A 76 -37.61 -7.95 -33.05
N LEU A 77 -38.26 -7.04 -33.79
CA LEU A 77 -38.49 -5.67 -33.33
C LEU A 77 -39.33 -5.64 -32.06
N CYS A 78 -40.36 -6.49 -31.99
CA CYS A 78 -41.19 -6.66 -30.80
C CYS A 78 -40.36 -7.18 -29.61
N GLY A 79 -39.53 -8.20 -29.82
CA GLY A 79 -38.62 -8.70 -28.79
C GLY A 79 -37.62 -7.67 -28.30
N PHE A 80 -37.04 -6.89 -29.21
CA PHE A 80 -36.15 -5.79 -28.85
C PHE A 80 -36.87 -4.72 -28.03
N ALA A 81 -38.08 -4.32 -28.43
CA ALA A 81 -38.90 -3.37 -27.68
C ALA A 81 -39.31 -3.90 -26.29
N ALA A 82 -39.67 -5.18 -26.21
CA ALA A 82 -39.98 -5.86 -24.95
C ALA A 82 -38.76 -5.86 -24.02
N TYR A 83 -37.56 -6.15 -24.55
CA TYR A 83 -36.34 -6.02 -23.78
C TYR A 83 -36.13 -4.60 -23.25
N GLN A 84 -36.23 -3.60 -24.12
CA GLN A 84 -35.99 -2.19 -23.76
C GLN A 84 -36.96 -1.70 -22.68
N SER A 85 -38.23 -2.12 -22.74
CA SER A 85 -39.27 -1.68 -21.81
C SER A 85 -39.28 -2.44 -20.49
N LEU A 86 -39.11 -3.78 -20.52
CA LEU A 86 -39.39 -4.64 -19.38
C LEU A 86 -38.10 -5.18 -18.74
N ILE A 87 -37.15 -5.62 -19.56
CA ILE A 87 -36.03 -6.45 -19.11
C ILE A 87 -34.78 -5.60 -18.82
N LYS A 88 -34.59 -4.50 -19.55
CA LYS A 88 -33.38 -3.66 -19.51
C LYS A 88 -32.94 -3.28 -18.11
N LYS A 89 -33.86 -2.81 -17.26
CA LYS A 89 -33.54 -2.38 -15.89
C LYS A 89 -32.99 -3.54 -15.05
N ILE A 90 -33.63 -4.70 -15.13
CA ILE A 90 -33.22 -5.91 -14.42
C ILE A 90 -31.88 -6.40 -14.95
N TYR A 91 -31.74 -6.46 -16.27
CA TYR A 91 -30.51 -6.88 -16.93
C TYR A 91 -29.32 -6.01 -16.55
N LEU A 92 -29.45 -4.68 -16.61
CA LEU A 92 -28.38 -3.76 -16.24
C LEU A 92 -28.01 -3.85 -14.76
N TRP A 93 -28.99 -4.08 -13.88
CA TRP A 93 -28.74 -4.31 -12.46
C TRP A 93 -27.95 -5.60 -12.22
N ILE A 94 -28.32 -6.71 -12.86
CA ILE A 94 -27.58 -7.99 -12.81
C ILE A 94 -26.17 -7.80 -13.36
N LEU A 95 -26.04 -7.16 -14.52
CA LEU A 95 -24.75 -6.93 -15.18
C LEU A 95 -23.82 -6.11 -14.28
N GLU A 96 -24.32 -5.05 -13.64
CA GLU A 96 -23.54 -4.23 -12.72
C GLU A 96 -23.13 -5.00 -11.48
N LYS A 97 -24.04 -5.79 -10.90
CA LYS A 97 -23.72 -6.64 -9.76
C LYS A 97 -22.67 -7.67 -10.10
N ALA A 98 -22.76 -8.30 -11.27
CA ALA A 98 -21.75 -9.24 -11.75
C ALA A 98 -20.37 -8.57 -11.88
N ILE A 99 -20.30 -7.39 -12.51
CA ILE A 99 -19.05 -6.61 -12.64
C ILE A 99 -18.48 -6.26 -11.25
N GLN A 100 -19.31 -5.77 -10.34
CA GLN A 100 -18.89 -5.41 -8.98
C GLN A 100 -18.35 -6.62 -8.22
N ILE A 101 -19.02 -7.78 -8.30
CA ILE A 101 -18.57 -9.02 -7.69
C ILE A 101 -17.22 -9.41 -8.27
N THR A 102 -17.05 -9.44 -9.59
CA THR A 102 -15.77 -9.78 -10.22
C THR A 102 -14.64 -8.86 -9.76
N ILE A 103 -14.88 -7.54 -9.69
CA ILE A 103 -13.88 -6.58 -9.21
C ILE A 103 -13.54 -6.83 -7.73
N GLN A 104 -14.54 -7.10 -6.89
CA GLN A 104 -14.33 -7.40 -5.48
C GLN A 104 -13.53 -8.67 -5.30
N THR A 105 -13.85 -9.73 -6.03
CA THR A 105 -13.09 -10.99 -6.02
C THR A 105 -11.65 -10.77 -6.45
N TYR A 106 -11.41 -10.02 -7.53
CA TYR A 106 -10.04 -9.70 -7.97
C TYR A 106 -9.26 -8.90 -6.92
N ARG A 107 -9.89 -7.89 -6.30
CA ARG A 107 -9.26 -7.12 -5.21
C ARG A 107 -8.99 -7.98 -3.98
N LEU A 108 -9.87 -8.93 -3.67
CA LEU A 108 -9.67 -9.90 -2.59
C LEU A 108 -8.41 -10.73 -2.86
N PHE A 109 -8.26 -11.28 -4.07
CA PHE A 109 -7.05 -12.03 -4.44
C PHE A 109 -5.77 -11.19 -4.33
N LEU A 110 -5.78 -9.94 -4.79
CA LEU A 110 -4.63 -9.03 -4.63
C LEU A 110 -4.33 -8.73 -3.16
N LYS A 111 -5.36 -8.55 -2.33
CA LYS A 111 -5.21 -8.31 -0.89
C LYS A 111 -4.61 -9.53 -0.19
N ILE A 112 -5.10 -10.72 -0.52
CA ILE A 112 -4.57 -11.99 0.00
C ILE A 112 -3.10 -12.13 -0.42
N GLY A 113 -2.78 -11.93 -1.70
CA GLY A 113 -1.40 -11.98 -2.19
C GLY A 113 -0.47 -11.00 -1.47
N ARG A 114 -0.93 -9.76 -1.22
CA ARG A 114 -0.16 -8.77 -0.44
C ARG A 114 0.06 -9.19 1.00
N ILE A 115 -0.98 -9.67 1.68
CA ILE A 115 -0.89 -10.11 3.08
C ILE A 115 0.00 -11.35 3.19
N LEU A 116 -0.08 -12.27 2.22
CA LEU A 116 0.64 -13.54 2.27
C LEU A 116 2.10 -13.42 1.82
N LEU A 117 2.43 -12.51 0.89
CA LEU A 117 3.79 -12.39 0.35
C LEU A 117 4.53 -11.17 0.88
N ILE A 118 3.90 -9.99 0.86
CA ILE A 118 4.60 -8.73 1.14
C ILE A 118 4.73 -8.50 2.64
N ASN A 119 3.65 -8.68 3.40
CA ASN A 119 3.67 -8.45 4.84
C ASN A 119 4.68 -9.36 5.58
N PRO A 120 4.72 -10.70 5.42
CA PRO A 120 5.64 -11.52 6.19
C PRO A 120 7.10 -11.18 5.90
N VAL A 121 7.43 -10.80 4.67
CA VAL A 121 8.78 -10.36 4.31
C VAL A 121 9.16 -9.10 5.11
N TYR A 122 8.28 -8.11 5.21
CA TYR A 122 8.53 -6.91 6.01
C TYR A 122 8.72 -7.23 7.49
N TRP A 123 7.90 -8.12 8.05
CA TRP A 123 8.04 -8.57 9.45
C TRP A 123 9.36 -9.28 9.70
N ILE A 124 9.80 -10.14 8.77
CA ILE A 124 11.11 -10.80 8.86
C ILE A 124 12.24 -9.78 8.86
N PHE A 125 12.23 -8.81 7.95
CA PHE A 125 13.23 -7.74 7.92
C PHE A 125 13.24 -6.92 9.21
N GLN A 126 12.06 -6.57 9.73
CA GLN A 126 11.94 -5.82 10.99
C GLN A 126 12.50 -6.62 12.18
N MET A 127 12.23 -7.93 12.25
CA MET A 127 12.78 -8.81 13.29
C MET A 127 14.30 -8.91 13.21
N ILE A 128 14.87 -9.07 12.00
CA ILE A 128 16.32 -9.10 11.79
C ILE A 128 16.96 -7.77 12.22
N PHE A 129 16.36 -6.65 11.83
CA PHE A 129 16.85 -5.32 12.21
C PHE A 129 16.82 -5.11 13.73
N LEU A 130 15.75 -5.54 14.41
CA LEU A 130 15.64 -5.49 15.87
C LEU A 130 16.69 -6.36 16.56
N LEU A 131 16.98 -7.56 16.03
CA LEU A 131 18.04 -8.43 16.56
C LEU A 131 19.42 -7.77 16.44
N ILE A 132 19.75 -7.20 15.28
CA ILE A 132 21.02 -6.51 15.05
C ILE A 132 21.20 -5.34 16.03
N LEU A 133 20.17 -4.50 16.18
CA LEU A 133 20.19 -3.40 17.14
C LEU A 133 20.32 -3.88 18.58
N GLY A 134 19.64 -4.97 18.93
CA GLY A 134 19.74 -5.61 20.25
C GLY A 134 21.18 -6.04 20.55
N ILE A 135 21.83 -6.71 19.60
CA ILE A 135 23.24 -7.14 19.72
C ILE A 135 24.18 -5.94 19.83
N LEU A 136 24.01 -4.92 18.99
CA LEU A 136 24.84 -3.72 19.04
C LEU A 136 24.76 -3.03 20.42
N LYS A 137 23.54 -2.89 20.94
CA LYS A 137 23.28 -2.27 22.24
C LYS A 137 23.86 -3.12 23.38
N PHE A 138 23.78 -4.44 23.28
CA PHE A 138 24.38 -5.36 24.23
C PHE A 138 25.91 -5.22 24.26
N LEU A 139 26.57 -5.21 23.10
CA LEU A 139 28.01 -4.99 22.97
C LEU A 139 28.45 -3.62 23.53
N TRP A 140 27.68 -2.57 23.23
CA TRP A 140 27.95 -1.23 23.75
C TRP A 140 27.87 -1.17 25.28
N ASN A 141 26.88 -1.86 25.87
CA ASN A 141 26.77 -1.98 27.32
C ASN A 141 27.95 -2.71 27.94
N ILE A 142 28.43 -3.80 27.32
CA ILE A 142 29.64 -4.52 27.77
C ILE A 142 30.84 -3.60 27.73
N LEU A 143 31.03 -2.84 26.64
CA LEU A 143 32.15 -1.92 26.50
C LEU A 143 32.16 -0.83 27.58
N ILE A 144 31.01 -0.19 27.84
CA ILE A 144 30.88 0.79 28.93
C ILE A 144 31.16 0.15 30.29
N TRP A 145 30.66 -1.06 30.51
CA TRP A 145 30.88 -1.78 31.76
C TRP A 145 32.35 -2.09 31.98
N LEU A 146 33.06 -2.59 30.96
CA LEU A 146 34.50 -2.82 30.97
C LEU A 146 35.28 -1.53 31.21
N PHE A 147 34.93 -0.44 30.51
CA PHE A 147 35.59 0.85 30.71
C PHE A 147 35.40 1.37 32.15
N LYS A 148 34.18 1.28 32.70
CA LYS A 148 33.90 1.61 34.10
C LYS A 148 34.68 0.73 35.07
N PHE A 149 34.79 -0.56 34.78
CA PHE A 149 35.54 -1.52 35.57
C PHE A 149 37.02 -1.13 35.60
N VAL A 150 37.67 -0.97 34.44
CA VAL A 150 39.07 -0.55 34.33
C VAL A 150 39.30 0.79 35.04
N PHE A 151 38.45 1.79 34.80
CA PHE A 151 38.57 3.10 35.46
C PHE A 151 38.43 2.99 36.99
N SER A 152 37.57 2.10 37.48
CA SER A 152 37.42 1.81 38.92
C SER A 152 38.73 1.26 39.49
N PHE A 153 39.36 0.30 38.81
CA PHE A 153 40.66 -0.26 39.21
C PHE A 153 41.77 0.79 39.20
N VAL A 154 41.88 1.59 38.12
CA VAL A 154 42.87 2.67 38.04
C VAL A 154 42.67 3.68 39.17
N LYS A 155 41.42 4.02 39.51
CA LYS A 155 41.12 4.92 40.63
C LYS A 155 41.56 4.33 41.96
N ILE A 156 41.36 3.03 42.19
CA ILE A 156 41.81 2.34 43.40
C ILE A 156 43.35 2.35 43.48
N LEU A 157 44.04 2.12 42.36
CA LEU A 157 45.51 2.13 42.29
C LEU A 157 46.12 3.54 42.47
N LEU A 158 45.43 4.58 41.99
CA LEU A 158 45.89 5.97 42.12
C LEU A 158 45.58 6.59 43.50
N LYS A 159 44.62 6.04 44.26
CA LYS A 159 44.34 6.51 45.64
C LYS A 159 45.57 6.55 46.55
N PRO A 160 46.42 5.52 46.65
CA PRO A 160 47.62 5.57 47.50
C PRO A 160 48.61 6.66 47.04
N LEU A 161 48.78 6.87 45.73
CA LEU A 161 49.60 7.95 45.18
C LEU A 161 49.10 9.35 45.57
N VAL A 162 47.78 9.57 45.52
CA VAL A 162 47.18 10.84 45.97
C VAL A 162 47.34 11.04 47.50
N LEU A 163 47.33 9.95 48.26
CA LEU A 163 47.52 9.97 49.71
C LEU A 163 48.97 10.34 50.08
N ILE A 164 49.95 9.79 49.36
CA ILE A 164 51.37 10.15 49.46
C ILE A 164 51.59 11.62 49.05
N GLY A 165 50.95 12.07 47.97
CA GLY A 165 50.98 13.49 47.57
C GLY A 165 50.42 14.44 48.63
N LYS A 166 49.35 14.05 49.34
CA LYS A 166 48.80 14.81 50.47
C LYS A 166 49.74 14.84 51.68
N LEU A 167 50.41 13.72 51.99
CA LEU A 167 51.43 13.65 53.04
C LEU A 167 52.60 14.58 52.73
N LEU A 168 53.08 14.59 51.48
CA LEU A 168 54.12 15.52 51.02
C LEU A 168 53.67 16.98 51.16
N VAL A 169 52.42 17.32 50.85
CA VAL A 169 51.88 18.68 51.04
C VAL A 169 51.75 19.07 52.53
N PHE A 170 51.59 18.11 53.44
CA PHE A 170 51.55 18.37 54.88
C PHE A 170 52.94 18.65 55.47
N LEU A 171 54.00 18.10 54.87
CA LEU A 171 55.41 18.32 55.26
C LEU A 171 55.98 19.66 54.73
N ILE A 172 55.25 20.38 53.88
CA ILE A 172 55.67 21.65 53.31
C ILE A 172 55.36 22.83 54.27
N PRO A 173 56.32 23.72 54.58
CA PRO A 173 56.13 24.84 55.49
C PRO A 173 55.00 25.79 55.05
N LYS A 174 54.29 26.40 56.03
CA LYS A 174 53.05 27.21 55.84
C LYS A 174 53.14 28.25 54.70
N SER A 175 54.32 28.81 54.44
CA SER A 175 54.58 29.80 53.39
C SER A 175 54.35 29.28 51.96
N TRP A 176 54.68 28.01 51.70
CA TRP A 176 54.49 27.36 50.40
C TRP A 176 53.08 26.79 50.24
N ARG A 177 52.44 26.40 51.35
CA ARG A 177 51.04 25.95 51.37
C ARG A 177 50.09 27.04 50.83
N ASN A 178 50.37 28.31 51.12
CA ASN A 178 49.60 29.46 50.61
C ASN A 178 49.78 29.70 49.10
N ARG A 179 50.95 29.40 48.52
CA ARG A 179 51.14 29.47 47.06
C ARG A 179 50.42 28.33 46.35
N ILE A 180 50.47 27.12 46.90
CA ILE A 180 49.77 25.96 46.34
C ILE A 180 48.25 26.17 46.39
N THR A 181 47.69 26.72 47.48
CA THR A 181 46.25 27.04 47.55
C THR A 181 45.84 28.17 46.61
N GLN A 182 46.71 29.14 46.32
CA GLN A 182 46.46 30.15 45.27
C GLN A 182 46.43 29.53 43.87
N ILE A 183 47.35 28.61 43.56
CA ILE A 183 47.36 27.87 42.28
C ILE A 183 46.11 27.00 42.18
N TYR A 184 45.74 26.29 43.25
CA TYR A 184 44.53 25.47 43.29
C TYR A 184 43.27 26.30 43.11
N LYS A 185 43.18 27.50 43.72
CA LYS A 185 42.08 28.45 43.51
C LYS A 185 42.03 28.99 42.07
N LYS A 186 43.19 29.28 41.45
CA LYS A 186 43.25 29.68 40.04
C LYS A 186 42.76 28.58 39.10
N ILE A 187 43.21 27.34 39.33
CA ILE A 187 42.79 26.18 38.53
C ILE A 187 41.30 25.88 38.74
N ALA A 188 40.82 25.91 39.99
CA ALA A 188 39.40 25.75 40.30
C ALA A 188 38.54 26.84 39.65
N GLY A 189 38.99 28.10 39.69
CA GLY A 189 38.32 29.21 39.00
C GLY A 189 38.27 29.01 37.48
N PHE A 190 39.34 28.49 36.87
CA PHE A 190 39.38 28.18 35.44
C PHE A 190 38.43 27.03 35.07
N LEU A 191 38.36 25.98 35.90
CA LEU A 191 37.44 24.86 35.73
C LEU A 191 35.97 25.28 35.91
N ILE A 192 35.66 26.13 36.89
CA ILE A 192 34.31 26.70 37.07
C ILE A 192 33.93 27.56 35.88
N LYS A 193 34.86 28.39 35.39
CA LYS A 193 34.62 29.24 34.21
C LYS A 193 34.31 28.40 32.97
N ARG A 194 35.06 27.31 32.76
CA ARG A 194 34.81 26.37 31.65
C ARG A 194 33.48 25.64 31.81
N LYS A 195 33.12 25.20 33.03
CA LYS A 195 31.82 24.58 33.32
C LYS A 195 30.66 25.53 33.03
N ASN A 196 30.75 26.79 33.47
CA ASN A 196 29.73 27.81 33.20
C ASN A 196 29.58 28.12 31.71
N VAL A 197 30.67 28.09 30.93
CA VAL A 197 30.61 28.23 29.47
C VAL A 197 29.91 27.03 28.84
N LEU A 198 30.19 25.81 29.29
CA LEU A 198 29.54 24.59 28.81
C LEU A 198 28.04 24.55 29.18
N ASP A 199 27.66 24.94 30.40
CA ASP A 199 26.26 25.03 30.83
C ASP A 199 25.50 26.13 30.04
N LYS A 200 26.18 27.25 29.73
CA LYS A 200 25.60 28.32 28.89
C LYS A 200 25.41 27.86 27.44
N LEU A 201 26.37 27.10 26.89
CA LEU A 201 26.25 26.50 25.56
C LEU A 201 25.15 25.44 25.49
N SER A 202 25.04 24.58 26.51
CA SER A 202 23.97 23.56 26.61
C SER A 202 22.59 24.21 26.73
N SER A 203 22.45 25.26 27.55
CA SER A 203 21.19 25.99 27.70
C SER A 203 20.83 26.86 26.49
N TRP A 204 21.81 27.25 25.67
CA TRP A 204 21.58 27.93 24.38
C TRP A 204 21.15 26.92 23.30
N TYR A 205 21.81 25.77 23.22
CA TYR A 205 21.45 24.67 22.32
C TYR A 205 20.01 24.18 22.56
N THR A 206 19.63 23.96 23.82
CA THR A 206 18.26 23.54 24.18
C THR A 206 17.19 24.59 23.87
N ARG A 207 17.53 25.89 23.88
CA ARG A 207 16.63 26.98 23.46
C ARG A 207 16.44 27.05 21.94
N LEU A 208 17.48 26.78 21.17
CA LEU A 208 17.39 26.72 19.71
C LEU A 208 16.57 25.51 19.24
N TRP A 209 16.67 24.38 19.95
CA TRP A 209 15.94 23.16 19.61
C TRP A 209 14.44 23.20 19.98
N LYS A 210 14.04 24.01 20.97
CA LYS A 210 12.62 24.24 21.34
C LYS A 210 11.88 25.30 20.51
N LYS A 211 12.58 25.97 19.58
CA LYS A 211 12.01 27.03 18.71
C LYS A 211 11.70 26.55 17.28
N LYS A 212 11.71 25.25 17.03
CA LYS A 212 11.29 24.61 15.77
C LYS A 212 10.13 23.67 16.05
#